data_AF-A0A257LZA8-F1
#
_entry.id   AF-A0A257LZA8-F1
#
_cell.length_a   1.000
_cell.length_b   1.000
_cell.length_c   1.000
_cell.angle_alpha   90.00
_cell.angle_beta   90.00
_cell.angle_gamma   90.00
#
_symmetry.space_group_name_H-M   'P 1'
#
loop_
_entity.id
_entity.type
_entity.pdbx_description
1 polymer ?
#
loop_
_entity_poly.entity_id
_entity_poly.type
_entity_poly.pdbx_seq_one_letter_code
_entity_poly.pdbx_strand_id
1 'polypeptide(L)'
;MPMEANMKMAANKFEGTTTRNFSSYNPQVVRDDVFMLGKDSTAKDKRLAVLRSSSAMVVGSQGVNREQFYSQQQTVSAEGYSGQAFNPHFAHTTSGAGTTKNCTDCHVSKDNDNNAIMTQLLGFGTGTVNFFGRYSYVGTNDHGLSGVAWTERAEPQAAIGSHLHRLAYPDNFKEHLANQSVLKTGYHHEAKGSVLDLQARGEYLYAALGKNGFGVFDIANIDNKNFSERIIASPVSPLGQDTFIKTAHATSVALPSTLINDPNRNQLPQNEERPIASYHGYAFVTDLEEGLIVVDVATLLDGNPANNFLKRAATFNPDGALNGARHAWMAGQWLYITTARGLAVVDASNPKSPVFAGGYAGSFLRDARQSTVQWHYCFVTDAEGVKVFDVSNPAKPTPISGANVSLGNAGGLYVARTYLYVANGSAGLAILDVKNPERPHLLSQFNAGGQLNDVRDVQIGSVSASMYALVADGHNGLRVLQLISPENVPGHMGFSPKPEPKLIASYPTHGTAVSISRGLDRDRVVDESGNQTVVFGRRGSGPLSLEEMADFFRKPDGAVYKVADVKHGENGALLDTSGKTLTPPIEFKTPESAQPEEPSPYRGRLRQRREPEGLQR
;
A
#
# COMPACT_ATOMS: atom_id res chain seq x y z
N MET A 1 -16.83 9.45 -1.48
CA MET A 1 -18.14 8.84 -1.79
C MET A 1 -18.49 7.88 -0.66
N PRO A 2 -18.40 6.52 -0.79
CA PRO A 2 -18.28 5.54 -1.93
C PRO A 2 -19.59 4.83 -2.38
N MET A 3 -19.75 4.36 -3.67
CA MET A 3 -20.78 4.25 -4.85
C MET A 3 -22.38 4.24 -4.90
N GLU A 4 -23.09 5.36 -5.18
CA GLU A 4 -24.55 5.56 -4.87
C GLU A 4 -25.68 4.94 -5.75
N ALA A 5 -26.23 3.79 -5.33
CA ALA A 5 -27.29 3.03 -6.03
C ALA A 5 -28.74 3.46 -5.69
N ASN A 6 -29.17 4.61 -6.23
CA ASN A 6 -30.45 5.29 -5.92
C ASN A 6 -31.79 4.59 -6.27
N MET A 7 -31.82 3.32 -6.68
CA MET A 7 -33.06 2.66 -7.11
C MET A 7 -33.99 2.28 -5.95
N LYS A 8 -35.30 2.51 -6.13
CA LYS A 8 -36.35 1.90 -5.30
C LYS A 8 -36.62 0.48 -5.77
N MET A 9 -36.58 -0.49 -4.87
CA MET A 9 -36.99 -1.87 -5.11
C MET A 9 -38.19 -2.22 -4.22
N ALA A 10 -39.05 -3.13 -4.68
CA ALA A 10 -40.09 -3.70 -3.83
C ALA A 10 -39.46 -4.68 -2.81
N ALA A 11 -39.92 -4.66 -1.56
CA ALA A 11 -39.40 -5.56 -0.54
C ALA A 11 -39.98 -6.98 -0.71
N ASN A 12 -39.13 -7.95 -1.06
CA ASN A 12 -39.50 -9.35 -1.33
C ASN A 12 -40.18 -10.12 -0.16
N LYS A 13 -40.43 -9.50 1.00
CA LYS A 13 -41.10 -10.12 2.16
C LYS A 13 -42.10 -9.23 2.93
N PHE A 14 -42.40 -8.00 2.47
CA PHE A 14 -43.43 -7.15 3.10
C PHE A 14 -44.21 -6.35 2.06
N GLU A 15 -45.45 -6.76 1.84
CA GLU A 15 -46.36 -6.17 0.85
C GLU A 15 -46.50 -4.65 1.04
N GLY A 16 -46.39 -3.89 -0.06
CA GLY A 16 -46.55 -2.43 -0.07
C GLY A 16 -45.31 -1.60 0.31
N THR A 17 -44.19 -2.20 0.75
CA THR A 17 -42.98 -1.42 1.11
C THR A 17 -41.96 -1.34 -0.03
N THR A 18 -41.51 -0.12 -0.36
CA THR A 18 -40.36 0.12 -1.25
C THR A 18 -39.11 0.43 -0.44
N THR A 19 -38.08 -0.39 -0.55
CA THR A 19 -36.75 -0.06 -0.01
C THR A 19 -36.00 0.84 -1.00
N ARG A 20 -35.20 1.77 -0.48
CA ARG A 20 -34.24 2.57 -1.25
C ARG A 20 -32.89 2.41 -0.56
N ASN A 21 -31.91 1.91 -1.28
CA ASN A 21 -30.53 1.89 -0.79
C ASN A 21 -29.86 3.23 -1.13
N PHE A 22 -28.93 3.65 -0.27
CA PHE A 22 -27.98 4.72 -0.56
C PHE A 22 -26.59 4.13 -0.46
N SER A 23 -25.70 4.46 -1.37
CA SER A 23 -24.46 3.71 -1.49
C SER A 23 -23.24 4.51 -1.96
N SER A 24 -23.25 5.87 -2.01
CA SER A 24 -22.22 6.97 -2.17
C SER A 24 -21.48 7.43 -3.53
N TYR A 25 -20.66 7.76 -4.60
CA TYR A 25 -19.35 7.29 -5.23
C TYR A 25 -17.99 7.97 -4.88
N ASN A 26 -16.89 7.20 -4.74
CA ASN A 26 -15.58 7.68 -4.21
C ASN A 26 -14.39 7.61 -5.21
N PRO A 27 -14.17 8.64 -6.03
CA PRO A 27 -13.01 8.74 -6.90
C PRO A 27 -11.77 9.25 -6.14
N GLN A 28 -11.16 8.42 -5.29
CA GLN A 28 -9.79 8.68 -4.78
C GLN A 28 -8.73 8.37 -5.85
N VAL A 29 -8.92 8.95 -7.04
CA VAL A 29 -8.07 8.71 -8.21
C VAL A 29 -6.74 9.44 -8.01
N VAL A 30 -5.66 8.67 -7.98
CA VAL A 30 -4.29 9.18 -7.86
C VAL A 30 -3.92 9.88 -9.18
N ARG A 31 -3.60 11.18 -9.14
CA ARG A 31 -3.45 12.05 -10.32
C ARG A 31 -2.19 12.92 -10.31
N ASP A 32 -1.92 13.58 -9.20
CA ASP A 32 -0.86 14.59 -9.08
C ASP A 32 0.41 13.94 -8.49
N ASP A 33 1.58 14.33 -9.00
CA ASP A 33 2.90 13.76 -8.71
C ASP A 33 2.95 12.22 -8.64
N VAL A 34 2.19 11.59 -9.56
CA VAL A 34 2.26 10.15 -9.84
C VAL A 34 2.45 9.89 -11.34
N PHE A 35 3.60 9.30 -11.67
CA PHE A 35 4.00 8.91 -13.01
C PHE A 35 4.40 7.44 -13.02
N MET A 36 3.82 6.66 -13.94
CA MET A 36 3.98 5.21 -14.07
C MET A 36 4.12 4.84 -15.54
N LEU A 37 4.86 3.78 -15.84
CA LEU A 37 5.01 3.23 -17.19
C LEU A 37 4.39 1.84 -17.32
N GLY A 38 3.98 1.51 -18.55
CA GLY A 38 3.37 0.23 -18.90
C GLY A 38 3.13 0.14 -20.40
N LYS A 39 2.31 -0.84 -20.80
CA LYS A 39 1.98 -1.13 -22.20
C LYS A 39 0.60 -0.60 -22.53
N ASP A 40 0.44 0.11 -23.65
CA ASP A 40 -0.88 0.40 -24.21
C ASP A 40 -1.55 -0.88 -24.76
N SER A 41 -2.78 -0.77 -25.26
CA SER A 41 -3.55 -1.92 -25.73
C SER A 41 -2.95 -2.60 -26.97
N THR A 42 -3.37 -3.84 -27.23
CA THR A 42 -3.01 -4.59 -28.45
C THR A 42 -3.41 -3.88 -29.74
N ALA A 43 -4.42 -3.00 -29.69
CA ALA A 43 -4.83 -2.14 -30.81
C ALA A 43 -3.85 -0.96 -31.08
N LYS A 44 -2.76 -0.86 -30.33
CA LYS A 44 -1.66 0.10 -30.46
C LYS A 44 -0.30 -0.60 -30.27
N ASP A 45 -0.19 -1.84 -30.74
CA ASP A 45 1.06 -2.61 -30.78
C ASP A 45 1.75 -2.82 -29.41
N LYS A 46 1.01 -2.68 -28.29
CA LYS A 46 1.55 -2.70 -26.91
C LYS A 46 2.71 -1.72 -26.69
N ARG A 47 2.69 -0.57 -27.37
CA ARG A 47 3.68 0.53 -27.21
C ARG A 47 3.79 0.99 -25.76
N LEU A 48 4.97 1.49 -25.37
CA LEU A 48 5.20 2.10 -24.06
C LEU A 48 4.24 3.29 -23.85
N ALA A 49 3.56 3.32 -22.71
CA ALA A 49 2.60 4.36 -22.37
C ALA A 49 2.68 4.74 -20.89
N VAL A 50 2.30 5.99 -20.60
CA VAL A 50 2.10 6.46 -19.22
C VAL A 50 0.82 5.81 -18.68
N LEU A 51 0.94 5.09 -17.57
CA LEU A 51 -0.21 4.60 -16.83
C LEU A 51 -0.70 5.65 -15.84
N ARG A 52 -2.02 5.71 -15.64
CA ARG A 52 -2.65 6.51 -14.59
C ARG A 52 -3.73 5.71 -13.88
N SER A 53 -3.94 6.02 -12.59
CA SER A 53 -5.13 5.55 -11.89
C SER A 53 -6.36 6.15 -12.60
N SER A 54 -7.36 5.32 -12.85
CA SER A 54 -8.55 5.69 -13.62
C SER A 54 -9.86 5.38 -12.88
N SER A 55 -9.85 4.35 -12.04
CA SER A 55 -10.88 4.11 -11.04
C SER A 55 -10.27 3.65 -9.71
N ALA A 56 -10.97 3.93 -8.61
CA ALA A 56 -10.46 3.84 -7.24
C ALA A 56 -11.53 3.22 -6.30
N MET A 57 -12.14 2.11 -6.74
CA MET A 57 -13.45 1.69 -6.23
C MET A 57 -13.38 0.95 -4.89
N VAL A 58 -13.55 1.72 -3.82
CA VAL A 58 -14.21 1.25 -2.61
C VAL A 58 -15.71 1.55 -2.68
N VAL A 59 -16.54 0.75 -1.98
CA VAL A 59 -18.02 0.81 -1.94
C VAL A 59 -18.55 0.84 -0.50
N GLY A 60 -19.72 1.44 -0.30
CA GLY A 60 -20.42 1.50 0.99
C GLY A 60 -21.92 1.36 0.77
N SER A 61 -22.70 1.11 1.82
CA SER A 61 -24.14 0.90 1.68
C SER A 61 -24.89 1.28 2.94
N GLN A 62 -25.88 2.16 2.80
CA GLN A 62 -26.65 2.78 3.86
C GLN A 62 -28.16 2.66 3.62
N GLY A 63 -28.88 2.15 4.62
CA GLY A 63 -30.33 2.07 4.63
C GLY A 63 -31.01 3.38 5.00
N VAL A 64 -32.34 3.40 4.86
CA VAL A 64 -33.17 4.61 4.99
C VAL A 64 -33.11 5.20 6.41
N ASN A 65 -32.91 4.38 7.44
CA ASN A 65 -32.79 4.82 8.84
C ASN A 65 -31.33 5.15 9.23
N ARG A 66 -30.48 5.39 8.22
CA ARG A 66 -29.04 5.72 8.31
C ARG A 66 -28.13 4.61 8.89
N GLU A 67 -28.64 3.38 9.05
CA GLU A 67 -27.86 2.15 9.22
C GLU A 67 -26.88 1.97 8.07
N GLN A 68 -25.60 1.68 8.35
CA GLN A 68 -24.62 1.32 7.32
C GLN A 68 -24.45 -0.19 7.34
N PHE A 69 -24.73 -0.86 6.23
CA PHE A 69 -24.58 -2.31 6.09
C PHE A 69 -23.12 -2.71 5.94
N TYR A 70 -22.34 -1.91 5.20
CA TYR A 70 -20.89 -2.02 5.09
C TYR A 70 -20.29 -0.67 4.70
N SER A 71 -19.03 -0.42 5.08
CA SER A 71 -18.35 0.87 4.85
C SER A 71 -17.00 0.67 4.16
N GLN A 72 -16.83 1.31 3.00
CA GLN A 72 -15.54 1.43 2.28
C GLN A 72 -14.87 0.09 1.92
N GLN A 73 -15.68 -0.91 1.59
CA GLN A 73 -15.22 -2.24 1.15
C GLN A 73 -14.56 -2.20 -0.22
N GLN A 74 -13.58 -3.08 -0.45
CA GLN A 74 -12.93 -3.25 -1.74
C GLN A 74 -13.87 -3.87 -2.78
N THR A 75 -13.59 -3.62 -4.06
CA THR A 75 -14.24 -4.31 -5.18
C THR A 75 -13.25 -5.26 -5.86
N VAL A 76 -13.77 -6.32 -6.48
CA VAL A 76 -13.02 -7.30 -7.26
C VAL A 76 -13.57 -7.30 -8.69
N SER A 77 -12.71 -7.42 -9.70
CA SER A 77 -13.11 -7.54 -11.10
C SER A 77 -13.73 -8.91 -11.38
N ALA A 78 -14.34 -9.07 -12.57
CA ALA A 78 -14.82 -10.37 -13.03
C ALA A 78 -13.66 -11.40 -13.08
N GLU A 79 -12.49 -10.95 -13.51
CA GLU A 79 -11.26 -11.71 -13.72
C GLU A 79 -10.49 -12.02 -12.42
N GLY A 80 -10.93 -11.50 -11.26
CA GLY A 80 -10.31 -11.75 -9.95
C GLY A 80 -9.31 -10.70 -9.48
N TYR A 81 -8.89 -9.77 -10.35
CA TYR A 81 -8.05 -8.63 -9.94
C TYR A 81 -8.79 -7.64 -9.04
N SER A 82 -8.04 -6.82 -8.30
CA SER A 82 -8.62 -5.67 -7.60
C SER A 82 -9.38 -4.75 -8.55
N GLY A 83 -10.57 -4.30 -8.15
CA GLY A 83 -11.42 -3.35 -8.88
C GLY A 83 -10.88 -1.91 -8.91
N GLN A 84 -9.69 -1.67 -8.37
CA GLN A 84 -8.89 -0.49 -8.70
C GLN A 84 -8.46 -0.60 -10.17
N ALA A 85 -8.77 0.40 -10.99
CA ALA A 85 -8.53 0.32 -12.43
C ALA A 85 -7.45 1.31 -12.87
N PHE A 86 -6.44 0.80 -13.56
CA PHE A 86 -5.40 1.62 -14.21
C PHE A 86 -5.55 1.59 -15.73
N ASN A 87 -5.06 2.64 -16.39
CA ASN A 87 -5.21 2.77 -17.83
C ASN A 87 -4.03 3.52 -18.47
N PRO A 88 -3.62 3.12 -19.68
CA PRO A 88 -2.79 3.95 -20.56
C PRO A 88 -3.44 5.31 -20.81
N HIS A 89 -2.66 6.39 -20.69
CA HIS A 89 -3.14 7.76 -20.84
C HIS A 89 -2.12 8.60 -21.62
N PHE A 90 -2.54 9.18 -22.75
CA PHE A 90 -1.76 10.20 -23.43
C PHE A 90 -2.08 11.58 -22.83
N ALA A 91 -1.08 12.45 -22.64
CA ALA A 91 -1.33 13.77 -22.06
C ALA A 91 -2.13 14.64 -23.05
N HIS A 92 -3.22 15.26 -22.60
CA HIS A 92 -4.04 16.14 -23.46
C HIS A 92 -3.32 17.46 -23.82
N THR A 93 -2.30 17.81 -23.06
CA THR A 93 -1.38 18.93 -23.32
C THR A 93 0.04 18.47 -23.01
N THR A 94 0.92 18.55 -24.00
CA THR A 94 2.38 18.47 -23.81
C THR A 94 2.95 19.89 -23.94
N SER A 95 3.57 20.40 -22.88
CA SER A 95 4.35 21.64 -22.99
C SER A 95 5.76 21.30 -23.50
N GLY A 96 6.21 22.02 -24.52
CA GLY A 96 7.59 21.91 -25.05
C GLY A 96 8.62 22.70 -24.24
N ALA A 97 8.20 23.43 -23.19
CA ALA A 97 9.05 24.29 -22.38
C ALA A 97 8.86 23.98 -20.88
N GLY A 98 9.97 23.75 -20.17
CA GLY A 98 10.01 23.63 -18.71
C GLY A 98 9.39 22.38 -18.08
N THR A 99 8.76 21.49 -18.87
CA THR A 99 8.11 20.26 -18.37
C THR A 99 8.72 18.97 -18.93
N THR A 100 9.90 19.05 -19.54
CA THR A 100 10.60 17.90 -20.10
C THR A 100 11.15 17.02 -18.98
N LYS A 101 10.72 15.76 -18.94
CA LYS A 101 11.30 14.73 -18.06
C LYS A 101 12.75 14.47 -18.44
N ASN A 102 13.63 14.33 -17.44
CA ASN A 102 15.08 14.21 -17.63
C ASN A 102 15.54 12.76 -17.42
N CYS A 103 16.84 12.48 -17.58
CA CYS A 103 17.37 11.13 -17.53
C CYS A 103 17.08 10.43 -16.18
N THR A 104 17.14 11.14 -15.05
CA THR A 104 16.86 10.57 -13.72
C THR A 104 15.38 10.41 -13.38
N ASP A 105 14.45 10.83 -14.25
CA ASP A 105 13.03 10.50 -14.12
C ASP A 105 12.72 9.07 -14.60
N CYS A 106 13.55 8.52 -15.49
CA CYS A 106 13.33 7.22 -16.15
C CYS A 106 14.38 6.15 -15.79
N HIS A 107 15.56 6.56 -15.32
CA HIS A 107 16.68 5.67 -15.00
C HIS A 107 17.25 5.99 -13.61
N VAL A 108 18.05 5.07 -13.03
CA VAL A 108 18.63 5.26 -11.70
C VAL A 108 19.57 6.47 -11.68
N SER A 109 19.43 7.33 -10.67
CA SER A 109 20.31 8.48 -10.46
C SER A 109 21.73 8.03 -10.12
N LYS A 110 22.73 8.69 -10.72
CA LYS A 110 24.14 8.59 -10.37
C LYS A 110 24.38 8.86 -8.89
N ASP A 111 23.65 9.81 -8.31
CA ASP A 111 23.73 10.19 -6.90
C ASP A 111 22.84 9.30 -6.00
N ASN A 112 22.21 8.28 -6.60
CA ASN A 112 21.41 7.22 -5.98
C ASN A 112 20.20 7.71 -5.17
N ASP A 113 19.66 8.87 -5.55
CA ASP A 113 18.69 9.64 -4.77
C ASP A 113 17.26 9.60 -5.35
N ASN A 114 16.96 8.62 -6.21
CA ASN A 114 15.67 8.50 -6.90
C ASN A 114 14.98 7.13 -6.73
N ASN A 115 15.35 6.32 -5.73
CA ASN A 115 14.76 4.99 -5.50
C ASN A 115 13.22 5.03 -5.43
N ALA A 116 12.67 6.00 -4.70
CA ALA A 116 11.22 6.20 -4.59
C ALA A 116 10.55 6.61 -5.92
N ILE A 117 11.25 7.34 -6.79
CA ILE A 117 10.76 7.74 -8.12
C ILE A 117 10.74 6.50 -9.03
N MET A 118 11.81 5.71 -9.07
CA MET A 118 11.86 4.44 -9.82
C MET A 118 10.79 3.45 -9.32
N THR A 119 10.58 3.37 -8.00
CA THR A 119 9.51 2.53 -7.40
C THR A 119 8.12 2.92 -7.90
N GLN A 120 7.86 4.22 -8.05
CA GLN A 120 6.62 4.73 -8.62
C GLN A 120 6.54 4.48 -10.13
N LEU A 121 7.60 4.83 -10.87
CA LEU A 121 7.73 4.69 -12.33
C LEU A 121 7.41 3.27 -12.79
N LEU A 122 7.99 2.28 -12.12
CA LEU A 122 7.84 0.85 -12.43
C LEU A 122 6.54 0.26 -11.85
N GLY A 123 5.82 0.99 -10.98
CA GLY A 123 4.47 0.66 -10.56
C GLY A 123 4.33 -0.22 -9.32
N PHE A 124 5.40 -0.43 -8.55
CA PHE A 124 5.38 -1.25 -7.32
C PHE A 124 4.62 -0.59 -6.15
N GLY A 125 4.37 0.71 -6.24
CA GLY A 125 3.71 1.51 -5.21
C GLY A 125 4.68 2.07 -4.16
N THR A 126 4.39 3.27 -3.66
CA THR A 126 5.28 4.04 -2.78
C THR A 126 4.82 4.12 -1.33
N GLY A 127 3.69 3.47 -1.00
CA GLY A 127 3.06 3.45 0.33
C GLY A 127 2.37 4.77 0.73
N THR A 128 2.95 5.90 0.33
CA THR A 128 2.47 7.27 0.65
C THR A 128 0.98 7.50 0.40
N VAL A 129 0.45 7.02 -0.71
CA VAL A 129 -0.96 7.25 -1.09
C VAL A 129 -1.90 6.09 -0.73
N ASN A 130 -1.43 5.10 0.04
CA ASN A 130 -2.27 3.99 0.52
C ASN A 130 -3.49 4.54 1.26
N PHE A 131 -4.69 4.09 0.89
CA PHE A 131 -5.93 4.60 1.44
C PHE A 131 -6.22 3.99 2.82
N PHE A 132 -6.25 4.83 3.86
CA PHE A 132 -6.81 4.44 5.14
C PHE A 132 -8.33 4.64 5.15
N GLY A 133 -9.08 3.55 5.32
CA GLY A 133 -10.53 3.63 5.55
C GLY A 133 -10.88 4.36 6.85
N ARG A 134 -12.16 4.70 7.03
CA ARG A 134 -12.68 5.38 8.22
C ARG A 134 -12.33 4.70 9.54
N TYR A 135 -12.17 3.38 9.53
CA TYR A 135 -11.77 2.57 10.66
C TYR A 135 -10.30 2.19 10.56
N SER A 136 -9.56 2.46 11.63
CA SER A 136 -8.20 2.00 11.86
C SER A 136 -8.26 0.80 12.81
N TYR A 137 -7.57 -0.30 12.48
CA TYR A 137 -7.53 -1.49 13.33
C TYR A 137 -6.21 -1.54 14.09
N VAL A 138 -6.30 -1.72 15.41
CA VAL A 138 -5.18 -1.66 16.36
C VAL A 138 -5.18 -2.91 17.22
N GLY A 139 -4.03 -3.56 17.34
CA GLY A 139 -3.83 -4.80 18.10
C GLY A 139 -3.16 -4.51 19.44
N THR A 140 -3.53 -5.29 20.46
CA THR A 140 -2.99 -5.16 21.81
C THR A 140 -2.29 -6.42 22.29
N ASN A 141 -1.38 -6.27 23.24
CA ASN A 141 -0.61 -7.35 23.85
C ASN A 141 -1.44 -8.33 24.70
N ASP A 142 -2.58 -7.92 25.27
CA ASP A 142 -3.31 -8.70 26.28
C ASP A 142 -4.85 -8.63 26.21
N HIS A 143 -5.44 -7.69 25.45
CA HIS A 143 -6.91 -7.50 25.36
C HIS A 143 -7.42 -7.54 23.91
N GLY A 144 -6.84 -8.36 23.04
CA GLY A 144 -7.30 -8.50 21.66
C GLY A 144 -7.08 -7.23 20.81
N LEU A 145 -8.11 -6.76 20.10
CA LEU A 145 -7.98 -5.67 19.12
C LEU A 145 -9.14 -4.67 19.16
N SER A 146 -9.00 -3.54 18.45
CA SER A 146 -10.06 -2.53 18.32
C SER A 146 -10.08 -1.87 16.94
N GLY A 147 -11.27 -1.72 16.36
CA GLY A 147 -11.54 -0.91 15.18
C GLY A 147 -12.01 0.49 15.58
N VAL A 148 -11.18 1.50 15.38
CA VAL A 148 -11.42 2.89 15.83
C VAL A 148 -11.79 3.80 14.65
N ALA A 149 -12.92 4.50 14.74
CA ALA A 149 -13.30 5.50 13.75
C ALA A 149 -12.51 6.79 13.97
N TRP A 150 -11.60 7.08 13.06
CA TRP A 150 -10.67 8.21 13.14
C TRP A 150 -10.92 9.30 12.08
N THR A 151 -11.83 9.03 11.14
CA THR A 151 -12.34 10.03 10.17
C THR A 151 -13.84 10.28 10.36
N GLU A 152 -14.29 11.41 9.82
CA GLU A 152 -15.70 11.68 9.60
C GLU A 152 -16.39 10.62 8.71
N ARG A 153 -17.71 10.50 8.89
CA ARG A 153 -18.58 9.60 8.11
C ARG A 153 -18.97 10.20 6.76
N ALA A 154 -19.18 11.52 6.72
CA ALA A 154 -19.62 12.24 5.54
C ALA A 154 -18.44 12.61 4.63
N GLU A 155 -18.76 13.14 3.45
CA GLU A 155 -17.78 13.68 2.51
C GLU A 155 -17.77 15.22 2.56
N PRO A 156 -16.61 15.88 2.41
CA PRO A 156 -15.28 15.31 2.17
C PRO A 156 -14.72 14.59 3.41
N GLN A 157 -14.34 13.32 3.26
CA GLN A 157 -13.92 12.50 4.41
C GLN A 157 -12.65 13.10 5.04
N ALA A 158 -12.79 13.62 6.25
CA ALA A 158 -11.72 14.31 6.98
C ALA A 158 -11.29 13.50 8.20
N ALA A 159 -9.98 13.36 8.41
CA ALA A 159 -9.45 12.82 9.66
C ALA A 159 -9.78 13.76 10.82
N ILE A 160 -10.32 13.23 11.92
CA ILE A 160 -10.85 14.04 13.03
C ILE A 160 -9.69 14.80 13.70
N GLY A 161 -9.83 16.12 13.86
CA GLY A 161 -8.77 17.01 14.34
C GLY A 161 -7.77 17.52 13.27
N SER A 162 -7.90 17.09 12.01
CA SER A 162 -7.03 17.56 10.91
C SER A 162 -7.33 18.99 10.45
N HIS A 163 -6.43 19.56 9.64
CA HIS A 163 -6.66 20.79 8.89
C HIS A 163 -7.94 20.72 8.04
N LEU A 164 -8.21 19.60 7.37
CA LEU A 164 -9.42 19.43 6.55
C LEU A 164 -10.68 19.38 7.43
N HIS A 165 -10.62 18.75 8.61
CA HIS A 165 -11.72 18.71 9.57
C HIS A 165 -12.07 20.09 10.09
N ARG A 166 -11.06 20.92 10.41
CA ARG A 166 -11.22 22.32 10.79
C ARG A 166 -11.95 23.18 9.74
N LEU A 167 -11.80 22.86 8.45
CA LEU A 167 -12.44 23.59 7.35
C LEU A 167 -13.82 23.05 6.97
N ALA A 168 -13.96 21.72 6.88
CA ALA A 168 -15.19 21.07 6.41
C ALA A 168 -16.23 20.82 7.52
N TYR A 169 -15.79 20.64 8.77
CA TYR A 169 -16.63 20.33 9.93
C TYR A 169 -16.25 21.20 11.14
N PRO A 170 -16.33 22.55 11.02
CA PRO A 170 -15.78 23.47 12.02
C PRO A 170 -16.37 23.31 13.42
N ASP A 171 -17.61 22.81 13.55
CA ASP A 171 -18.24 22.56 14.86
C ASP A 171 -17.84 21.21 15.47
N ASN A 172 -17.81 20.13 14.67
CA ASN A 172 -17.23 18.85 15.10
C ASN A 172 -15.76 18.99 15.51
N PHE A 173 -15.01 19.87 14.83
CA PHE A 173 -13.63 20.20 15.17
C PHE A 173 -13.51 20.90 16.53
N LYS A 174 -14.40 21.88 16.84
CA LYS A 174 -14.48 22.49 18.18
C LYS A 174 -14.85 21.45 19.24
N GLU A 175 -15.80 20.57 18.94
CA GLU A 175 -16.24 19.49 19.85
C GLU A 175 -15.09 18.50 20.15
N HIS A 176 -14.29 18.15 19.14
CA HIS A 176 -13.11 17.30 19.28
C HIS A 176 -12.04 17.96 20.16
N LEU A 177 -11.75 19.25 19.95
CA LEU A 177 -10.83 19.99 20.82
C LEU A 177 -11.35 20.12 22.26
N ALA A 178 -12.66 20.36 22.45
CA ALA A 178 -13.29 20.36 23.77
C ALA A 178 -13.23 18.98 24.44
N ASN A 179 -13.24 17.90 23.65
CA ASN A 179 -13.02 16.51 24.09
C ASN A 179 -11.52 16.14 24.19
N GLN A 180 -10.64 17.12 24.38
CA GLN A 180 -9.19 16.95 24.54
C GLN A 180 -8.52 16.14 23.40
N SER A 181 -9.07 16.24 22.18
CA SER A 181 -8.67 15.48 21.00
C SER A 181 -8.81 13.95 21.12
N VAL A 182 -9.66 13.45 22.02
CA VAL A 182 -9.95 12.01 22.15
C VAL A 182 -11.05 11.59 21.17
N LEU A 183 -10.81 10.52 20.40
CA LEU A 183 -11.80 9.94 19.48
C LEU A 183 -12.92 9.24 20.26
N LYS A 184 -14.18 9.46 19.84
CA LYS A 184 -15.38 9.02 20.58
C LYS A 184 -15.94 7.65 20.16
N THR A 185 -15.44 7.05 19.08
CA THR A 185 -16.02 5.83 18.49
C THR A 185 -14.94 4.79 18.22
N GLY A 186 -14.95 3.71 18.97
CA GLY A 186 -14.21 2.49 18.67
C GLY A 186 -14.99 1.25 19.09
N TYR A 187 -14.73 0.13 18.42
CA TYR A 187 -15.34 -1.16 18.71
C TYR A 187 -14.23 -2.16 19.03
N HIS A 188 -14.31 -2.73 20.23
CA HIS A 188 -13.36 -3.70 20.76
C HIS A 188 -13.82 -5.13 20.46
N HIS A 189 -12.87 -6.04 20.31
CA HIS A 189 -13.11 -7.47 20.25
C HIS A 189 -12.06 -8.20 21.11
N GLU A 190 -12.53 -9.00 22.06
CA GLU A 190 -11.70 -9.78 22.97
C GLU A 190 -11.15 -11.04 22.28
N ALA A 191 -10.10 -10.86 21.47
CA ALA A 191 -9.27 -11.97 21.03
C ALA A 191 -8.33 -12.40 22.17
N LYS A 192 -8.13 -13.72 22.32
CA LYS A 192 -7.25 -14.27 23.36
C LYS A 192 -5.79 -13.98 23.03
N GLY A 193 -5.08 -13.37 23.98
CA GLY A 193 -3.65 -13.12 23.91
C GLY A 193 -3.26 -11.93 23.02
N SER A 194 -2.00 -11.94 22.61
CA SER A 194 -1.33 -10.80 21.97
C SER A 194 -1.58 -10.75 20.47
N VAL A 195 -2.22 -9.67 19.99
CA VAL A 195 -2.37 -9.38 18.56
C VAL A 195 -1.09 -8.68 18.08
N LEU A 196 -0.05 -9.46 17.83
CA LEU A 196 1.32 -8.98 17.56
C LEU A 196 1.45 -8.29 16.20
N ASP A 197 0.58 -8.63 15.24
CA ASP A 197 0.51 -8.06 13.90
C ASP A 197 -0.91 -8.27 13.32
N LEU A 198 -1.35 -7.38 12.43
CA LEU A 198 -2.66 -7.45 11.79
C LEU A 198 -2.77 -6.68 10.45
N GLN A 199 -3.27 -7.35 9.42
CA GLN A 199 -3.49 -6.78 8.09
C GLN A 199 -4.96 -6.89 7.67
N ALA A 200 -5.61 -5.76 7.41
CA ALA A 200 -6.91 -5.72 6.75
C ALA A 200 -6.77 -5.96 5.23
N ARG A 201 -7.64 -6.79 4.64
CA ARG A 201 -7.81 -6.97 3.19
C ARG A 201 -9.27 -7.33 2.90
N GLY A 202 -9.93 -6.51 2.09
CA GLY A 202 -11.38 -6.61 1.87
C GLY A 202 -12.16 -6.47 3.18
N GLU A 203 -13.12 -7.37 3.36
CA GLU A 203 -13.98 -7.45 4.56
C GLU A 203 -13.35 -8.20 5.74
N TYR A 204 -12.08 -8.62 5.62
CA TYR A 204 -11.39 -9.46 6.60
C TYR A 204 -10.18 -8.77 7.23
N LEU A 205 -9.99 -9.01 8.53
CA LEU A 205 -8.84 -8.61 9.32
C LEU A 205 -8.05 -9.86 9.72
N TYR A 206 -6.87 -10.03 9.12
CA TYR A 206 -5.98 -11.17 9.34
C TYR A 206 -5.01 -10.82 10.48
N ALA A 207 -4.75 -11.73 11.42
CA ALA A 207 -4.00 -11.41 12.64
C ALA A 207 -3.10 -12.55 13.15
N ALA A 208 -1.94 -12.18 13.69
CA ALA A 208 -1.07 -13.05 14.47
C ALA A 208 -1.37 -12.88 15.97
N LEU A 209 -1.83 -13.95 16.63
CA LEU A 209 -2.40 -13.95 17.99
C LEU A 209 -1.45 -14.55 19.05
N GLY A 210 -0.14 -14.50 18.79
CA GLY A 210 0.88 -15.08 19.65
C GLY A 210 0.66 -16.58 19.85
N LYS A 211 0.65 -17.02 21.12
CA LYS A 211 0.41 -18.40 21.54
C LYS A 211 -0.98 -18.97 21.21
N ASN A 212 -1.90 -18.15 20.69
CA ASN A 212 -3.21 -18.61 20.22
C ASN A 212 -3.22 -18.91 18.71
N GLY A 213 -2.10 -18.67 18.01
CA GLY A 213 -1.93 -18.96 16.60
C GLY A 213 -2.36 -17.80 15.70
N PHE A 214 -2.92 -18.13 14.54
CA PHE A 214 -3.41 -17.19 13.54
C PHE A 214 -4.94 -17.19 13.51
N GLY A 215 -5.53 -16.03 13.26
CA GLY A 215 -6.99 -15.89 13.11
C GLY A 215 -7.36 -14.83 12.08
N VAL A 216 -8.53 -14.99 11.47
CA VAL A 216 -9.12 -13.98 10.58
C VAL A 216 -10.51 -13.61 11.06
N PHE A 217 -10.76 -12.30 11.24
CA PHE A 217 -12.02 -11.74 11.72
C PHE A 217 -12.77 -11.06 10.58
N ASP A 218 -14.08 -11.22 10.50
CA ASP A 218 -14.97 -10.41 9.65
C ASP A 218 -15.11 -9.01 10.27
N ILE A 219 -14.85 -7.98 9.45
CA ILE A 219 -14.96 -6.55 9.76
C ILE A 219 -15.95 -5.82 8.82
N ALA A 220 -16.74 -6.54 8.00
CA ALA A 220 -17.77 -5.97 7.13
C ALA A 220 -18.75 -5.08 7.91
N ASN A 221 -19.15 -5.57 9.09
CA ASN A 221 -20.16 -5.00 9.96
C ASN A 221 -19.64 -3.91 10.92
N ILE A 222 -18.39 -3.44 10.77
CA ILE A 222 -17.74 -2.48 11.70
C ILE A 222 -18.57 -1.20 11.96
N ASP A 223 -19.31 -0.72 10.96
CA ASP A 223 -20.18 0.47 11.08
C ASP A 223 -21.68 0.14 11.22
N ASN A 224 -22.03 -1.14 11.30
CA ASN A 224 -23.42 -1.59 11.31
C ASN A 224 -24.05 -1.48 12.69
N LYS A 225 -24.86 -0.44 12.89
CA LYS A 225 -25.58 -0.20 14.16
C LYS A 225 -26.60 -1.28 14.52
N ASN A 226 -27.00 -2.14 13.57
CA ASN A 226 -27.94 -3.24 13.80
C ASN A 226 -27.22 -4.55 14.18
N PHE A 227 -25.89 -4.55 14.25
CA PHE A 227 -25.07 -5.71 14.58
C PHE A 227 -24.32 -5.47 15.89
N SER A 228 -24.44 -6.41 16.84
CA SER A 228 -23.93 -6.24 18.21
C SER A 228 -22.42 -6.45 18.31
N GLU A 229 -21.92 -7.60 17.83
CA GLU A 229 -20.51 -7.93 17.77
C GLU A 229 -19.96 -7.54 16.40
N ARG A 230 -19.33 -6.37 16.30
CA ARG A 230 -19.01 -5.74 14.99
C ARG A 230 -17.71 -6.19 14.33
N ILE A 231 -16.95 -7.01 15.04
CA ILE A 231 -15.74 -7.68 14.56
C ILE A 231 -15.90 -9.13 14.99
N ILE A 232 -15.93 -10.06 14.05
CA ILE A 232 -16.53 -11.38 14.27
C ILE A 232 -15.52 -12.49 14.03
N ALA A 233 -15.33 -13.36 15.02
CA ALA A 233 -14.52 -14.58 14.88
C ALA A 233 -15.28 -15.69 14.15
N SER A 234 -16.55 -15.93 14.52
CA SER A 234 -17.46 -16.85 13.81
C SER A 234 -18.91 -16.40 14.02
N PRO A 235 -19.68 -16.04 12.97
CA PRO A 235 -20.98 -15.38 13.13
C PRO A 235 -22.09 -16.21 13.79
N VAL A 236 -21.93 -17.53 13.91
CA VAL A 236 -22.95 -18.45 14.45
C VAL A 236 -22.34 -19.61 15.23
N SER A 237 -21.31 -20.27 14.69
CA SER A 237 -20.73 -21.49 15.28
C SER A 237 -19.42 -21.86 14.55
N PRO A 238 -18.44 -22.48 15.24
CA PRO A 238 -17.31 -23.17 14.60
C PRO A 238 -17.71 -24.27 13.59
N LEU A 239 -18.97 -24.73 13.62
CA LEU A 239 -19.53 -25.65 12.61
C LEU A 239 -19.98 -24.94 11.32
N GLY A 240 -20.07 -23.61 11.31
CA GLY A 240 -20.45 -22.78 10.16
C GLY A 240 -19.27 -22.12 9.48
N GLN A 241 -18.26 -21.68 10.25
CA GLN A 241 -16.93 -21.30 9.76
C GLN A 241 -15.88 -21.53 10.84
N ASP A 242 -14.65 -21.85 10.42
CA ASP A 242 -13.45 -21.82 11.25
C ASP A 242 -12.33 -21.07 10.51
N THR A 243 -12.05 -19.86 10.97
CA THR A 243 -11.03 -18.96 10.43
C THR A 243 -9.76 -18.92 11.29
N PHE A 244 -9.54 -19.92 12.15
CA PHE A 244 -8.39 -19.97 13.06
C PHE A 244 -7.46 -21.14 12.74
N ILE A 245 -6.16 -20.85 12.74
CA ILE A 245 -5.09 -21.86 12.65
C ILE A 245 -4.31 -21.82 13.95
N LYS A 246 -4.46 -22.87 14.77
CA LYS A 246 -3.59 -23.04 15.95
C LYS A 246 -2.13 -23.18 15.50
N THR A 247 -1.24 -22.43 16.13
CA THR A 247 0.22 -22.52 15.99
C THR A 247 0.88 -22.54 17.38
N ALA A 248 2.20 -22.69 17.44
CA ALA A 248 2.95 -22.58 18.69
C ALA A 248 3.02 -21.13 19.20
N HIS A 249 3.46 -20.19 18.36
CA HIS A 249 3.54 -18.76 18.67
C HIS A 249 3.63 -17.89 17.39
N ALA A 250 2.49 -17.58 16.77
CA ALA A 250 2.43 -16.72 15.59
C ALA A 250 2.84 -15.26 15.91
N THR A 251 3.73 -14.68 15.10
CA THR A 251 4.35 -13.37 15.36
C THR A 251 3.97 -12.28 14.36
N SER A 252 3.82 -12.61 13.08
CA SER A 252 3.47 -11.67 12.01
C SER A 252 2.66 -12.33 10.90
N VAL A 253 1.91 -11.54 10.13
CA VAL A 253 1.06 -11.97 9.01
C VAL A 253 1.33 -11.14 7.75
N ALA A 254 2.13 -11.70 6.85
CA ALA A 254 2.32 -11.14 5.52
C ALA A 254 1.20 -11.57 4.57
N LEU A 255 0.60 -10.60 3.89
CA LEU A 255 -0.19 -10.78 2.67
C LEU A 255 0.59 -10.21 1.48
N PRO A 256 0.57 -10.83 0.29
CA PRO A 256 1.32 -10.33 -0.89
C PRO A 256 0.93 -8.91 -1.31
N SER A 257 -0.29 -8.48 -0.99
CA SER A 257 -0.75 -7.09 -1.05
C SER A 257 -2.00 -6.95 -0.19
N THR A 258 -2.33 -5.72 0.20
CA THR A 258 -3.62 -5.36 0.80
C THR A 258 -4.77 -5.34 -0.22
N LEU A 259 -4.45 -5.37 -1.52
CA LEU A 259 -5.39 -5.57 -2.62
C LEU A 259 -5.98 -6.98 -2.54
N ILE A 260 -7.29 -7.11 -2.71
CA ILE A 260 -7.88 -8.40 -3.12
C ILE A 260 -7.40 -8.71 -4.55
N ASN A 261 -6.72 -9.84 -4.71
CA ASN A 261 -6.53 -10.53 -5.98
C ASN A 261 -6.86 -12.01 -5.74
N ASP A 262 -7.81 -12.55 -6.50
CA ASP A 262 -8.37 -13.89 -6.32
C ASP A 262 -7.88 -14.82 -7.45
N PRO A 263 -6.87 -15.69 -7.20
CA PRO A 263 -6.30 -16.56 -8.23
C PRO A 263 -7.20 -17.72 -8.64
N ASN A 264 -8.36 -17.92 -7.99
CA ASN A 264 -9.29 -19.00 -8.32
C ASN A 264 -10.38 -18.57 -9.31
N ARG A 265 -10.43 -17.29 -9.72
CA ARG A 265 -11.40 -16.82 -10.72
C ARG A 265 -11.06 -17.33 -12.11
N ASN A 266 -12.09 -17.71 -12.86
CA ASN A 266 -11.95 -18.07 -14.26
C ASN A 266 -11.74 -16.80 -15.11
N GLN A 267 -10.49 -16.52 -15.47
CA GLN A 267 -10.13 -15.45 -16.39
C GLN A 267 -10.50 -15.81 -17.85
N LEU A 268 -10.95 -14.82 -18.62
CA LEU A 268 -11.31 -14.95 -20.02
C LEU A 268 -10.11 -14.58 -20.90
N PRO A 269 -9.53 -15.51 -21.70
CA PRO A 269 -8.37 -15.23 -22.55
C PRO A 269 -8.58 -14.06 -23.54
N GLN A 270 -9.83 -13.74 -23.86
CA GLN A 270 -10.22 -12.62 -24.71
C GLN A 270 -9.97 -11.24 -24.08
N ASN A 271 -9.64 -11.15 -22.78
CA ASN A 271 -9.26 -9.88 -22.14
C ASN A 271 -7.75 -9.57 -22.28
N GLU A 272 -6.93 -10.58 -22.64
CA GLU A 272 -5.47 -10.50 -22.73
C GLU A 272 -4.78 -10.02 -21.42
N GLU A 273 -5.40 -10.27 -20.26
CA GLU A 273 -4.80 -10.03 -18.94
C GLU A 273 -3.77 -11.12 -18.58
N ARG A 274 -2.89 -10.84 -17.60
CA ARG A 274 -1.96 -11.85 -17.06
C ARG A 274 -2.70 -12.82 -16.11
N PRO A 275 -2.17 -14.03 -15.88
CA PRO A 275 -2.61 -14.86 -14.76
C PRO A 275 -2.36 -14.16 -13.42
N ILE A 276 -3.28 -14.33 -12.47
CA ILE A 276 -3.05 -13.92 -11.07
C ILE A 276 -2.09 -14.91 -10.41
N ALA A 277 -1.02 -14.40 -9.77
CA ALA A 277 -0.04 -15.26 -9.10
C ALA A 277 -0.68 -16.01 -7.91
N SER A 278 -0.47 -17.33 -7.85
CA SER A 278 -1.21 -18.23 -6.94
C SER A 278 -1.09 -17.85 -5.46
N TYR A 279 0.05 -17.28 -5.04
CA TYR A 279 0.28 -16.83 -3.67
C TYR A 279 -0.67 -15.72 -3.19
N HIS A 280 -1.36 -14.97 -4.07
CA HIS A 280 -2.38 -14.00 -3.64
C HIS A 280 -3.53 -14.64 -2.85
N GLY A 281 -3.82 -15.92 -3.08
CA GLY A 281 -4.80 -16.70 -2.31
C GLY A 281 -4.32 -17.16 -0.93
N TYR A 282 -3.12 -16.79 -0.49
CA TYR A 282 -2.50 -17.31 0.75
C TYR A 282 -2.14 -16.18 1.72
N ALA A 283 -2.08 -16.54 3.01
CA ALA A 283 -1.49 -15.74 4.07
C ALA A 283 -0.22 -16.43 4.58
N PHE A 284 0.82 -15.65 4.86
CA PHE A 284 2.14 -16.12 5.26
C PHE A 284 2.41 -15.67 6.69
N VAL A 285 2.35 -16.62 7.63
CA VAL A 285 2.41 -16.38 9.06
C VAL A 285 3.76 -16.81 9.59
N THR A 286 4.51 -15.90 10.22
CA THR A 286 5.74 -16.29 10.94
C THR A 286 5.40 -16.80 12.33
N ASP A 287 6.20 -17.75 12.82
CA ASP A 287 6.04 -18.37 14.13
C ASP A 287 7.42 -18.53 14.80
N LEU A 288 7.52 -18.27 16.11
CA LEU A 288 8.80 -18.36 16.83
C LEU A 288 9.40 -19.78 16.82
N GLU A 289 8.57 -20.81 16.77
CA GLU A 289 8.97 -22.22 16.91
C GLU A 289 8.76 -22.98 15.59
N GLU A 290 7.64 -22.74 14.90
CA GLU A 290 7.28 -23.43 13.65
C GLU A 290 7.86 -22.78 12.38
N GLY A 291 8.46 -21.60 12.47
CA GLY A 291 9.12 -20.90 11.36
C GLY A 291 8.16 -20.13 10.46
N LEU A 292 7.81 -20.69 9.30
CA LEU A 292 6.81 -20.14 8.37
C LEU A 292 5.64 -21.10 8.22
N ILE A 293 4.43 -20.62 8.51
CA ILE A 293 3.17 -21.31 8.27
C ILE A 293 2.46 -20.63 7.11
N VAL A 294 2.10 -21.40 6.08
CA VAL A 294 1.35 -20.89 4.93
C VAL A 294 -0.10 -21.35 5.09
N VAL A 295 -1.05 -20.43 5.00
CA VAL A 295 -2.48 -20.69 5.16
C VAL A 295 -3.18 -20.40 3.84
N ASP A 296 -3.98 -21.35 3.35
CA ASP A 296 -4.88 -21.12 2.21
C ASP A 296 -6.06 -20.26 2.71
N VAL A 297 -6.25 -19.09 2.12
CA VAL A 297 -7.28 -18.10 2.50
C VAL A 297 -8.11 -17.66 1.30
N ALA A 298 -8.03 -18.38 0.17
CA ALA A 298 -8.71 -18.01 -1.06
C ALA A 298 -10.24 -18.15 -0.97
N THR A 299 -10.76 -18.98 -0.05
CA THR A 299 -12.19 -19.06 0.27
C THR A 299 -12.75 -17.71 0.74
N LEU A 300 -11.94 -16.90 1.43
CA LEU A 300 -12.32 -15.55 1.86
C LEU A 300 -12.48 -14.55 0.70
N LEU A 301 -12.23 -14.97 -0.55
CA LEU A 301 -12.29 -14.13 -1.76
C LEU A 301 -13.35 -14.60 -2.79
N ASP A 302 -13.83 -15.85 -2.68
CA ASP A 302 -14.75 -16.46 -3.65
C ASP A 302 -16.23 -16.06 -3.46
N GLY A 303 -16.58 -15.55 -2.27
CA GLY A 303 -17.93 -15.08 -1.91
C GLY A 303 -18.88 -16.16 -1.37
N ASN A 304 -18.37 -17.35 -1.03
CA ASN A 304 -19.14 -18.48 -0.49
C ASN A 304 -18.84 -18.70 1.01
N PRO A 305 -19.58 -18.10 1.96
CA PRO A 305 -19.28 -18.23 3.38
C PRO A 305 -19.36 -19.68 3.92
N ALA A 306 -19.96 -20.61 3.18
CA ALA A 306 -20.12 -22.01 3.60
C ALA A 306 -18.87 -22.90 3.40
N ASN A 307 -17.76 -22.38 2.85
CA ASN A 307 -16.49 -23.12 2.73
C ASN A 307 -15.35 -22.53 3.57
N ASN A 308 -15.62 -21.54 4.43
CA ASN A 308 -14.64 -20.83 5.27
C ASN A 308 -14.12 -21.68 6.45
N PHE A 309 -13.34 -22.71 6.11
CA PHE A 309 -12.65 -23.62 7.02
C PHE A 309 -11.17 -23.64 6.66
N LEU A 310 -10.43 -22.65 7.17
CA LEU A 310 -9.04 -22.38 6.78
C LEU A 310 -8.12 -23.54 7.16
N LYS A 311 -7.08 -23.77 6.35
CA LYS A 311 -6.13 -24.87 6.57
C LYS A 311 -4.69 -24.43 6.32
N ARG A 312 -3.77 -25.02 7.08
CA ARG A 312 -2.34 -24.98 6.77
C ARG A 312 -2.12 -25.62 5.39
N ALA A 313 -1.64 -24.83 4.45
CA ALA A 313 -1.18 -25.28 3.15
C ALA A 313 0.26 -25.81 3.21
N ALA A 314 1.08 -25.22 4.08
CA ALA A 314 2.44 -25.68 4.39
C ALA A 314 2.85 -25.26 5.81
N THR A 315 3.89 -25.91 6.34
CA THR A 315 4.65 -25.45 7.52
C THR A 315 6.12 -25.74 7.22
N PHE A 316 6.97 -24.72 7.33
CA PHE A 316 8.26 -24.67 6.65
C PHE A 316 9.33 -24.03 7.54
N ASN A 317 10.34 -24.84 7.89
CA ASN A 317 11.48 -24.40 8.69
C ASN A 317 12.70 -25.32 8.41
N PRO A 318 13.26 -25.32 7.18
CA PRO A 318 14.33 -26.24 6.80
C PRO A 318 15.56 -26.01 7.66
N ASP A 319 16.12 -27.05 8.26
CA ASP A 319 17.31 -27.01 9.13
C ASP A 319 17.24 -25.96 10.27
N GLY A 320 16.02 -25.62 10.73
CA GLY A 320 15.80 -24.55 11.71
C GLY A 320 16.09 -23.14 11.19
N ALA A 321 16.08 -22.94 9.87
CA ALA A 321 16.50 -21.70 9.24
C ALA A 321 15.65 -20.47 9.62
N LEU A 322 14.40 -20.69 10.03
CA LEU A 322 13.42 -19.68 10.42
C LEU A 322 13.14 -19.69 11.93
N ASN A 323 13.97 -20.35 12.75
CA ASN A 323 13.85 -20.34 14.21
C ASN A 323 13.82 -18.90 14.76
N GLY A 324 12.82 -18.61 15.59
CA GLY A 324 12.59 -17.29 16.14
C GLY A 324 12.18 -16.25 15.09
N ALA A 325 11.36 -16.64 14.10
CA ALA A 325 10.81 -15.70 13.11
C ALA A 325 9.85 -14.69 13.77
N ARG A 326 10.02 -13.40 13.49
CA ARG A 326 9.33 -12.28 14.16
C ARG A 326 8.45 -11.44 13.26
N HIS A 327 8.92 -11.14 12.06
CA HIS A 327 8.20 -10.35 11.07
C HIS A 327 8.48 -10.87 9.66
N ALA A 328 7.49 -10.80 8.77
CA ALA A 328 7.68 -11.03 7.34
C ALA A 328 7.19 -9.84 6.52
N TRP A 329 8.02 -9.34 5.62
CA TRP A 329 7.57 -8.46 4.54
C TRP A 329 7.58 -9.23 3.21
N MET A 330 6.51 -9.10 2.43
CA MET A 330 6.40 -9.73 1.12
C MET A 330 6.61 -8.70 0.00
N ALA A 331 7.47 -9.02 -0.96
CA ALA A 331 7.71 -8.24 -2.16
C ALA A 331 7.74 -9.21 -3.36
N GLY A 332 6.71 -9.15 -4.20
CA GLY A 332 6.39 -10.23 -5.16
C GLY A 332 6.30 -11.57 -4.45
N GLN A 333 6.99 -12.58 -4.99
CA GLN A 333 7.10 -13.91 -4.39
C GLN A 333 8.06 -14.00 -3.19
N TRP A 334 8.81 -12.94 -2.86
CA TRP A 334 9.91 -12.98 -1.90
C TRP A 334 9.46 -12.55 -0.50
N LEU A 335 9.60 -13.43 0.49
CA LEU A 335 9.35 -13.16 1.89
C LEU A 335 10.68 -12.84 2.61
N TYR A 336 10.80 -11.61 3.11
CA TYR A 336 11.93 -11.11 3.89
C TYR A 336 11.63 -11.22 5.39
N ILE A 337 12.08 -12.32 5.98
CA ILE A 337 11.72 -12.75 7.33
C ILE A 337 12.82 -12.37 8.33
N THR A 338 12.49 -11.56 9.35
CA THR A 338 13.39 -11.33 10.49
C THR A 338 13.37 -12.55 11.41
N THR A 339 14.55 -13.02 11.79
CA THR A 339 14.74 -14.24 12.61
C THR A 339 15.76 -13.97 13.72
N ALA A 340 15.86 -14.89 14.69
CA ALA A 340 16.92 -14.87 15.69
C ALA A 340 18.35 -14.94 15.10
N ARG A 341 18.49 -15.35 13.83
CA ARG A 341 19.78 -15.48 13.11
C ARG A 341 20.12 -14.29 12.21
N GLY A 342 19.18 -13.37 11.95
CA GLY A 342 19.30 -12.31 10.95
C GLY A 342 18.10 -12.26 9.99
N LEU A 343 18.34 -11.92 8.73
CA LEU A 343 17.32 -11.75 7.69
C LEU A 343 17.27 -12.98 6.78
N ALA A 344 16.26 -13.82 6.91
CA ALA A 344 16.02 -14.96 6.01
C ALA A 344 15.20 -14.54 4.79
N VAL A 345 15.39 -15.24 3.65
CA VAL A 345 14.58 -15.06 2.44
C VAL A 345 13.99 -16.38 1.98
N VAL A 346 12.66 -16.38 1.80
CA VAL A 346 11.90 -17.52 1.29
C VAL A 346 11.25 -17.13 -0.04
N ASP A 347 11.37 -18.00 -1.04
CA ASP A 347 10.60 -17.95 -2.27
C ASP A 347 9.24 -18.63 -2.03
N ALA A 348 8.16 -17.87 -2.19
CA ALA A 348 6.77 -18.29 -2.03
C ALA A 348 6.01 -18.43 -3.37
N SER A 349 6.72 -18.46 -4.50
CA SER A 349 6.13 -18.64 -5.85
C SER A 349 5.22 -19.87 -5.95
N ASN A 350 5.59 -20.95 -5.24
CA ASN A 350 4.70 -22.07 -4.91
C ASN A 350 4.37 -22.05 -3.41
N PRO A 351 3.20 -21.53 -2.99
CA PRO A 351 2.84 -21.43 -1.57
C PRO A 351 2.66 -22.79 -0.87
N LYS A 352 2.48 -23.89 -1.62
CA LYS A 352 2.38 -25.26 -1.07
C LYS A 352 3.75 -25.97 -0.96
N SER A 353 4.80 -25.38 -1.53
CA SER A 353 6.17 -25.88 -1.47
C SER A 353 7.15 -24.70 -1.50
N PRO A 354 7.15 -23.83 -0.47
CA PRO A 354 8.08 -22.70 -0.39
C PRO A 354 9.53 -23.18 -0.31
N VAL A 355 10.47 -22.34 -0.76
CA VAL A 355 11.90 -22.66 -0.84
C VAL A 355 12.72 -21.63 -0.08
N PHE A 356 13.69 -22.08 0.73
CA PHE A 356 14.63 -21.18 1.39
C PHE A 356 15.66 -20.71 0.36
N ALA A 357 15.46 -19.49 -0.16
CA ALA A 357 16.27 -18.93 -1.23
C ALA A 357 17.65 -18.45 -0.73
N GLY A 358 17.73 -18.04 0.53
CA GLY A 358 18.96 -17.57 1.16
C GLY A 358 18.68 -16.58 2.27
N GLY A 359 19.50 -15.53 2.35
CA GLY A 359 19.44 -14.51 3.40
C GLY A 359 20.80 -14.06 3.91
N TYR A 360 20.77 -13.32 5.01
CA TYR A 360 21.94 -12.81 5.72
C TYR A 360 21.90 -13.21 7.20
N ALA A 361 22.93 -13.94 7.64
CA ALA A 361 23.07 -14.45 9.01
C ALA A 361 24.40 -14.03 9.68
N GLY A 362 24.85 -12.80 9.41
CA GLY A 362 26.06 -12.21 9.99
C GLY A 362 25.76 -11.14 11.05
N SER A 363 26.81 -10.63 11.69
CA SER A 363 26.75 -9.74 12.85
C SER A 363 26.30 -8.29 12.58
N PHE A 364 25.99 -7.92 11.33
CA PHE A 364 25.48 -6.58 10.97
C PHE A 364 24.05 -6.32 11.47
N LEU A 365 23.29 -7.40 11.75
CA LEU A 365 21.99 -7.34 12.44
C LEU A 365 22.15 -7.94 13.84
N ARG A 366 21.61 -7.25 14.86
CA ARG A 366 21.52 -7.77 16.23
C ARG A 366 20.11 -7.60 16.76
N ASP A 367 19.45 -8.70 17.15
CA ASP A 367 18.04 -8.68 17.59
C ASP A 367 17.12 -8.04 16.52
N ALA A 368 17.13 -8.60 15.30
CA ALA A 368 16.29 -8.12 14.19
C ALA A 368 14.79 -8.18 14.56
N ARG A 369 14.04 -7.15 14.19
CA ARG A 369 12.65 -6.92 14.61
C ARG A 369 11.70 -6.93 13.42
N GLN A 370 11.63 -5.84 12.68
CA GLN A 370 10.73 -5.68 11.53
C GLN A 370 11.51 -5.40 10.24
N SER A 371 10.89 -5.69 9.10
CA SER A 371 11.44 -5.52 7.75
C SER A 371 10.45 -4.75 6.87
N THR A 372 10.95 -3.95 5.93
CA THR A 372 10.14 -3.46 4.79
C THR A 372 11.01 -3.31 3.55
N VAL A 373 10.42 -3.41 2.37
CA VAL A 373 11.12 -3.31 1.08
C VAL A 373 10.55 -2.16 0.26
N GLN A 374 11.43 -1.34 -0.30
CA GLN A 374 11.10 -0.40 -1.38
C GLN A 374 12.01 -0.68 -2.58
N TRP A 375 11.49 -1.45 -3.53
CA TRP A 375 12.18 -1.87 -4.75
C TRP A 375 13.54 -2.55 -4.45
N HIS A 376 14.67 -1.90 -4.70
CA HIS A 376 16.01 -2.49 -4.52
C HIS A 376 16.53 -2.52 -3.08
N TYR A 377 15.87 -1.87 -2.12
CA TYR A 377 16.38 -1.78 -0.75
C TYR A 377 15.41 -2.35 0.29
N CYS A 378 15.96 -3.16 1.20
CA CYS A 378 15.28 -3.66 2.39
C CYS A 378 15.79 -2.92 3.63
N PHE A 379 14.88 -2.31 4.38
CA PHE A 379 15.15 -1.63 5.64
C PHE A 379 14.74 -2.55 6.79
N VAL A 380 15.64 -2.76 7.74
CA VAL A 380 15.42 -3.68 8.88
C VAL A 380 15.67 -2.93 10.18
N THR A 381 14.78 -3.05 11.16
CA THR A 381 15.03 -2.58 12.53
C THR A 381 15.70 -3.66 13.38
N ASP A 382 16.62 -3.22 14.23
CA ASP A 382 17.38 -4.08 15.14
C ASP A 382 17.67 -3.33 16.45
N ALA A 383 18.40 -3.95 17.39
CA ALA A 383 18.71 -3.35 18.68
C ALA A 383 19.73 -2.18 18.64
N GLU A 384 20.24 -1.79 17.47
CA GLU A 384 21.01 -0.53 17.30
C GLU A 384 20.22 0.55 16.58
N GLY A 385 19.18 0.21 15.81
CA GLY A 385 18.31 1.16 15.13
C GLY A 385 17.81 0.63 13.80
N VAL A 386 18.17 1.30 12.70
CA VAL A 386 17.87 0.86 11.32
C VAL A 386 19.15 0.44 10.60
N LYS A 387 19.07 -0.67 9.86
CA LYS A 387 20.08 -1.18 8.93
C LYS A 387 19.48 -1.24 7.51
N VAL A 388 20.30 -1.04 6.47
CA VAL A 388 19.87 -1.16 5.07
C VAL A 388 20.61 -2.29 4.35
N PHE A 389 19.86 -3.04 3.53
CA PHE A 389 20.34 -4.10 2.66
C PHE A 389 20.00 -3.79 1.20
N ASP A 390 20.95 -4.05 0.29
CA ASP A 390 20.67 -4.19 -1.14
C ASP A 390 20.02 -5.56 -1.36
N VAL A 391 18.86 -5.56 -2.02
CA VAL A 391 18.08 -6.74 -2.40
C VAL A 391 17.83 -6.81 -3.92
N SER A 392 18.65 -6.12 -4.72
CA SER A 392 18.71 -6.23 -6.20
C SER A 392 18.97 -7.66 -6.70
N ASN A 393 19.43 -8.53 -5.81
CA ASN A 393 19.27 -9.99 -5.88
C ASN A 393 18.48 -10.45 -4.62
N PRO A 394 17.18 -10.76 -4.72
CA PRO A 394 16.34 -11.09 -3.58
C PRO A 394 16.86 -12.23 -2.71
N ALA A 395 17.40 -13.29 -3.32
CA ALA A 395 17.93 -14.46 -2.61
C ALA A 395 19.22 -14.17 -1.80
N LYS A 396 19.89 -13.04 -2.05
CA LYS A 396 21.15 -12.65 -1.40
C LYS A 396 21.13 -11.19 -0.93
N PRO A 397 20.37 -10.87 0.14
CA PRO A 397 20.43 -9.55 0.78
C PRO A 397 21.86 -9.21 1.20
N THR A 398 22.38 -8.09 0.71
CA THR A 398 23.76 -7.66 0.94
C THR A 398 23.77 -6.43 1.85
N PRO A 399 24.39 -6.49 3.05
CA PRO A 399 24.39 -5.37 3.99
C PRO A 399 25.21 -4.20 3.45
N ILE A 400 24.65 -2.99 3.51
CA ILE A 400 25.29 -1.79 2.96
C ILE A 400 26.10 -1.13 4.08
N SER A 401 27.43 -1.21 3.97
CA SER A 401 28.34 -0.72 5.02
C SER A 401 28.20 0.79 5.24
N GLY A 402 27.91 1.19 6.47
CA GLY A 402 27.64 2.58 6.85
C GLY A 402 26.22 3.08 6.60
N ALA A 403 25.36 2.28 5.93
CA ALA A 403 23.94 2.61 5.76
C ALA A 403 23.14 2.18 6.99
N ASN A 404 23.34 2.89 8.09
CA ASN A 404 22.66 2.64 9.36
C ASN A 404 22.33 3.94 10.11
N VAL A 405 21.21 3.97 10.81
CA VAL A 405 20.81 5.09 11.68
C VAL A 405 20.58 4.56 13.08
N SER A 406 21.34 5.07 14.05
CA SER A 406 21.25 4.62 15.43
C SER A 406 20.00 5.17 16.13
N LEU A 407 19.21 4.29 16.77
CA LEU A 407 17.98 4.62 17.48
C LEU A 407 17.90 3.79 18.78
N GLY A 408 17.40 4.38 19.87
CA GLY A 408 17.44 3.76 21.20
C GLY A 408 16.52 2.55 21.40
N ASN A 409 15.39 2.48 20.69
CA ASN A 409 14.50 1.32 20.72
C ASN A 409 13.65 1.22 19.44
N ALA A 410 14.30 0.94 18.30
CA ALA A 410 13.59 0.80 17.04
C ALA A 410 12.64 -0.41 17.03
N GLY A 411 11.38 -0.19 16.69
CA GLY A 411 10.30 -1.19 16.64
C GLY A 411 9.78 -1.37 15.22
N GLY A 412 8.46 -1.23 15.04
CA GLY A 412 7.83 -1.24 13.73
C GLY A 412 8.27 -0.08 12.84
N LEU A 413 8.26 -0.30 11.53
CA LEU A 413 8.70 0.66 10.53
C LEU A 413 7.87 0.62 9.24
N TYR A 414 7.78 1.76 8.57
CA TYR A 414 7.07 1.95 7.31
C TYR A 414 7.82 2.91 6.38
N VAL A 415 8.01 2.52 5.11
CA VAL A 415 8.65 3.35 4.09
C VAL A 415 7.59 4.02 3.21
N ALA A 416 7.62 5.36 3.12
CA ALA A 416 6.68 6.15 2.33
C ALA A 416 7.44 7.18 1.48
N ARG A 417 7.49 6.92 0.16
CA ARG A 417 8.39 7.62 -0.79
C ARG A 417 9.82 7.73 -0.25
N THR A 418 10.36 8.94 -0.03
CA THR A 418 11.76 9.14 0.40
C THR A 418 11.97 9.12 1.91
N TYR A 419 10.95 8.76 2.69
CA TYR A 419 11.00 8.80 4.16
C TYR A 419 10.71 7.44 4.78
N LEU A 420 11.49 7.06 5.78
CA LEU A 420 11.28 5.88 6.61
C LEU A 420 10.82 6.32 8.00
N TYR A 421 9.65 5.88 8.38
CA TYR A 421 9.00 6.17 9.66
C TYR A 421 9.24 4.99 10.60
N VAL A 422 9.74 5.24 11.80
CA VAL A 422 10.21 4.19 12.72
C VAL A 422 9.70 4.46 14.14
N ALA A 423 9.00 3.49 14.70
CA ALA A 423 8.65 3.47 16.11
C ALA A 423 9.92 3.43 16.97
N ASN A 424 10.10 4.36 17.91
CA ASN A 424 11.31 4.47 18.74
C ASN A 424 10.99 4.49 20.25
N GLY A 425 9.92 3.80 20.67
CA GLY A 425 9.50 3.65 22.06
C GLY A 425 9.30 4.99 22.78
N SER A 426 10.03 5.18 23.88
CA SER A 426 10.00 6.39 24.72
C SER A 426 10.53 7.66 24.05
N ALA A 427 11.21 7.53 22.91
CA ALA A 427 11.65 8.65 22.11
C ALA A 427 10.67 8.99 20.96
N GLY A 428 9.47 8.39 20.96
CA GLY A 428 8.39 8.72 20.02
C GLY A 428 8.58 8.13 18.62
N LEU A 429 8.14 8.87 17.61
CA LEU A 429 8.30 8.53 16.20
C LEU A 429 9.60 9.13 15.65
N ALA A 430 10.51 8.32 15.14
CA ALA A 430 11.66 8.77 14.36
C ALA A 430 11.29 8.83 12.87
N ILE A 431 11.75 9.88 12.18
CA ILE A 431 11.59 10.05 10.74
C ILE A 431 12.98 10.15 10.14
N LEU A 432 13.30 9.23 9.24
CA LEU A 432 14.57 9.13 8.56
C LEU A 432 14.40 9.57 7.10
N ASP A 433 15.32 10.39 6.60
CA ASP A 433 15.47 10.60 5.17
C ASP A 433 16.22 9.40 4.59
N VAL A 434 15.58 8.75 3.61
CA VAL A 434 16.10 7.61 2.85
C VAL A 434 16.07 7.90 1.35
N LYS A 435 16.09 9.18 0.94
CA LYS A 435 16.12 9.60 -0.48
C LYS A 435 17.23 8.88 -1.24
N ASN A 436 18.43 8.83 -0.64
CA ASN A 436 19.47 7.87 -0.99
C ASN A 436 19.54 6.78 0.09
N PRO A 437 19.05 5.54 -0.18
CA PRO A 437 19.03 4.46 0.81
C PRO A 437 20.41 3.97 1.28
N GLU A 438 21.48 4.28 0.55
CA GLU A 438 22.86 3.93 0.93
C GLU A 438 23.45 4.93 1.94
N ARG A 439 22.78 6.08 2.16
CA ARG A 439 23.19 7.14 3.08
C ARG A 439 22.00 7.68 3.90
N PRO A 440 21.26 6.81 4.62
CA PRO A 440 20.10 7.21 5.40
C PRO A 440 20.53 8.07 6.59
N HIS A 441 19.68 9.01 7.02
CA HIS A 441 19.94 9.80 8.23
C HIS A 441 18.65 10.15 8.98
N LEU A 442 18.76 10.37 10.29
CA LEU A 442 17.66 10.89 11.11
C LEU A 442 17.36 12.34 10.68
N LEU A 443 16.19 12.57 10.11
CA LEU A 443 15.70 13.89 9.69
C LEU A 443 15.06 14.63 10.86
N SER A 444 14.23 13.94 11.63
CA SER A 444 13.54 14.50 12.78
C SER A 444 13.05 13.41 13.73
N GLN A 445 12.73 13.81 14.96
CA GLN A 445 12.13 12.96 15.97
C GLN A 445 10.95 13.68 16.61
N PHE A 446 9.82 12.99 16.72
CA PHE A 446 8.55 13.56 17.15
C PHE A 446 7.91 12.73 18.28
N ASN A 447 7.82 13.33 19.47
CA ASN A 447 7.20 12.74 20.65
C ASN A 447 5.96 13.52 21.15
N ALA A 448 5.47 14.50 20.37
CA ALA A 448 4.38 15.41 20.74
C ALA A 448 4.52 16.05 22.15
N GLY A 449 5.74 16.37 22.59
CA GLY A 449 6.01 16.92 23.92
C GLY A 449 6.01 15.88 25.04
N GLY A 450 6.33 14.62 24.72
CA GLY A 450 6.32 13.50 25.65
C GLY A 450 4.99 12.72 25.71
N GLN A 451 4.01 13.07 24.87
CA GLN A 451 2.76 12.31 24.75
C GLN A 451 2.93 11.00 23.97
N LEU A 452 3.82 10.96 22.97
CA LEU A 452 4.24 9.72 22.30
C LEU A 452 5.48 9.20 23.01
N ASN A 453 5.30 8.22 23.89
CA ASN A 453 6.32 7.73 24.82
C ASN A 453 6.34 6.19 24.97
N ASP A 454 5.57 5.47 24.16
CA ASP A 454 5.59 4.01 24.13
C ASP A 454 5.35 3.46 22.71
N VAL A 455 5.91 4.15 21.72
CA VAL A 455 5.64 3.89 20.30
C VAL A 455 6.20 2.52 19.87
N ARG A 456 5.31 1.63 19.44
CA ARG A 456 5.60 0.24 19.05
C ARG A 456 5.55 0.01 17.54
N ASP A 457 4.54 0.56 16.87
CA ASP A 457 4.32 0.38 15.42
C ASP A 457 3.71 1.63 14.78
N VAL A 458 3.90 1.81 13.48
CA VAL A 458 3.46 2.96 12.69
C VAL A 458 3.14 2.55 11.25
N GLN A 459 2.00 3.00 10.74
CA GLN A 459 1.61 2.86 9.34
C GLN A 459 1.35 4.24 8.74
N ILE A 460 1.73 4.43 7.47
CA ILE A 460 1.52 5.66 6.73
C ILE A 460 0.47 5.43 5.64
N GLY A 461 -0.30 6.48 5.34
CA GLY A 461 -1.32 6.46 4.33
C GLY A 461 -1.99 7.82 4.16
N SER A 462 -2.99 7.87 3.30
CA SER A 462 -3.65 9.10 2.86
C SER A 462 -5.18 9.02 2.94
N VAL A 463 -5.81 10.15 3.25
CA VAL A 463 -7.25 10.38 3.12
C VAL A 463 -7.47 11.79 2.58
N SER A 464 -8.31 11.92 1.54
CA SER A 464 -8.68 13.21 0.93
C SER A 464 -7.46 14.10 0.63
N ALA A 465 -6.47 13.53 -0.06
CA ALA A 465 -5.18 14.15 -0.44
C ALA A 465 -4.30 14.66 0.72
N SER A 466 -4.61 14.32 1.97
CA SER A 466 -3.75 14.58 3.13
C SER A 466 -3.10 13.30 3.64
N MET A 467 -1.81 13.37 4.01
CA MET A 467 -1.05 12.24 4.56
C MET A 467 -1.10 12.21 6.10
N TYR A 468 -1.24 10.99 6.63
CA TYR A 468 -1.33 10.71 8.06
C TYR A 468 -0.43 9.54 8.45
N ALA A 469 0.04 9.57 9.70
CA ALA A 469 0.55 8.39 10.38
C ALA A 469 -0.48 7.92 11.40
N LEU A 470 -0.80 6.63 11.37
CA LEU A 470 -1.51 5.94 12.43
C LEU A 470 -0.48 5.18 13.26
N VAL A 471 -0.52 5.34 14.58
CA VAL A 471 0.58 4.94 15.48
C VAL A 471 0.04 4.15 16.67
N ALA A 472 0.62 2.97 16.92
CA ALA A 472 0.43 2.22 18.16
C ALA A 472 1.43 2.73 19.21
N ASP A 473 0.94 3.48 20.20
CA ASP A 473 1.71 4.16 21.26
C ASP A 473 1.56 3.45 22.61
N GLY A 474 1.57 2.12 22.56
CA GLY A 474 1.66 1.27 23.74
C GLY A 474 0.54 1.49 24.73
N HIS A 475 0.89 1.80 25.99
CA HIS A 475 -0.09 2.06 27.05
C HIS A 475 -0.93 3.34 26.83
N ASN A 476 -0.57 4.18 25.85
CA ASN A 476 -1.37 5.34 25.44
C ASN A 476 -2.42 4.99 24.36
N GLY A 477 -2.37 3.79 23.79
CA GLY A 477 -3.27 3.34 22.73
C GLY A 477 -2.94 3.88 21.34
N LEU A 478 -3.97 4.28 20.59
CA LEU A 478 -3.85 4.82 19.24
C LEU A 478 -3.52 6.31 19.27
N ARG A 479 -2.55 6.74 18.46
CA ARG A 479 -2.35 8.15 18.07
C ARG A 479 -2.55 8.34 16.58
N VAL A 480 -3.13 9.47 16.20
CA VAL A 480 -3.29 9.93 14.82
C VAL A 480 -2.46 11.18 14.62
N LEU A 481 -1.50 11.14 13.70
CA LEU A 481 -0.67 12.28 13.34
C LEU A 481 -1.02 12.75 11.92
N GLN A 482 -1.27 14.04 11.74
CA GLN A 482 -1.21 14.64 10.40
C GLN A 482 0.26 14.92 10.06
N LEU A 483 0.74 14.42 8.93
CA LEU A 483 2.15 14.55 8.52
C LEU A 483 2.37 15.76 7.61
N ILE A 484 1.42 16.00 6.69
CA ILE A 484 1.47 17.06 5.69
C ILE A 484 0.14 17.79 5.66
N SER A 485 0.21 19.11 5.52
CA SER A 485 -0.94 20.01 5.50
C SER A 485 -0.58 21.32 4.78
N PRO A 486 -1.55 22.01 4.13
CA PRO A 486 -1.31 23.32 3.54
C PRO A 486 -0.91 24.41 4.54
N GLU A 487 -1.26 24.26 5.82
CA GLU A 487 -0.93 25.23 6.88
C GLU A 487 0.52 25.10 7.39
N ASN A 488 1.09 23.90 7.42
CA ASN A 488 2.40 23.65 8.07
C ASN A 488 3.52 23.25 7.10
N VAL A 489 3.21 22.71 5.89
CA VAL A 489 4.23 22.19 4.97
C VAL A 489 4.30 23.03 3.67
N PRO A 490 5.35 23.87 3.50
CA PRO A 490 5.66 24.49 2.22
C PRO A 490 5.91 23.43 1.14
N GLY A 491 5.33 23.63 -0.05
CA GLY A 491 5.49 22.68 -1.15
C GLY A 491 4.76 21.33 -0.98
N HIS A 492 3.77 21.24 -0.08
CA HIS A 492 2.98 20.03 0.20
C HIS A 492 2.36 19.31 -1.01
N MET A 493 2.27 19.97 -2.17
CA MET A 493 1.77 19.38 -3.43
C MET A 493 2.81 18.56 -4.20
N GLY A 494 4.10 18.63 -3.83
CA GLY A 494 5.19 17.96 -4.56
C GLY A 494 5.34 16.47 -4.25
N PHE A 495 6.25 15.81 -4.96
CA PHE A 495 6.48 14.36 -4.85
C PHE A 495 6.85 13.89 -3.45
N SER A 496 7.81 14.51 -2.76
CA SER A 496 8.17 14.10 -1.39
C SER A 496 8.45 15.31 -0.52
N PRO A 497 7.40 16.02 -0.05
CA PRO A 497 7.56 17.20 0.76
C PRO A 497 7.91 16.78 2.19
N LYS A 498 8.74 17.60 2.86
CA LYS A 498 9.22 17.31 4.22
C LYS A 498 8.01 17.15 5.17
N PRO A 499 7.87 16.01 5.88
CA PRO A 499 6.79 15.83 6.85
C PRO A 499 7.04 16.66 8.10
N GLU A 500 5.98 17.30 8.61
CA GLU A 500 5.98 18.03 9.88
C GLU A 500 4.83 17.50 10.75
N PRO A 501 5.08 16.44 11.55
CA PRO A 501 4.02 15.74 12.26
C PRO A 501 3.31 16.60 13.31
N LYS A 502 2.00 16.45 13.37
CA LYS A 502 1.11 17.10 14.34
C LYS A 502 0.16 16.05 14.91
N LEU A 503 0.18 15.85 16.23
CA LEU A 503 -0.78 15.00 16.92
C LEU A 503 -2.16 15.65 16.83
N ILE A 504 -3.11 15.01 16.14
CA ILE A 504 -4.46 15.53 15.91
C ILE A 504 -5.54 14.78 16.67
N ALA A 505 -5.33 13.50 16.98
CA ALA A 505 -6.27 12.72 17.79
C ALA A 505 -5.61 11.53 18.49
N SER A 506 -6.29 10.98 19.50
CA SER A 506 -5.91 9.71 20.13
C SER A 506 -7.11 8.90 20.63
N TYR A 507 -6.93 7.60 20.85
CA TYR A 507 -7.95 6.70 21.41
C TYR A 507 -7.30 5.70 22.37
N PRO A 508 -7.73 5.64 23.65
CA PRO A 508 -7.21 4.65 24.60
C PRO A 508 -7.71 3.24 24.24
N THR A 509 -6.79 2.30 24.06
CA THR A 509 -7.11 0.88 23.86
C THR A 509 -7.27 0.16 25.20
N HIS A 510 -7.96 -1.00 25.20
CA HIS A 510 -8.19 -1.80 26.41
C HIS A 510 -6.91 -2.47 26.95
N GLY A 511 -5.94 -2.75 26.07
CA GLY A 511 -4.60 -3.24 26.39
C GLY A 511 -3.52 -2.37 25.75
N THR A 512 -2.25 -2.75 25.91
CA THR A 512 -1.10 -2.02 25.35
C THR A 512 -1.09 -2.17 23.83
N ALA A 513 -1.24 -1.08 23.08
CA ALA A 513 -1.25 -1.09 21.62
C ALA A 513 0.14 -1.44 21.05
N VAL A 514 0.24 -2.54 20.30
CA VAL A 514 1.51 -3.07 19.78
C VAL A 514 1.63 -3.08 18.26
N SER A 515 0.50 -3.08 17.54
CA SER A 515 0.44 -3.24 16.09
C SER A 515 -0.71 -2.44 15.49
N ILE A 516 -0.58 -1.98 14.24
CA ILE A 516 -1.62 -1.22 13.56
C ILE A 516 -1.69 -1.53 12.06
N SER A 517 -2.89 -1.56 11.49
CA SER A 517 -3.08 -2.08 10.13
C SER A 517 -2.68 -1.11 9.02
N ARG A 518 -1.94 -1.62 8.04
CA ARG A 518 -1.57 -0.91 6.80
C ARG A 518 -2.79 -0.57 5.96
N GLY A 519 -2.83 0.65 5.43
CA GLY A 519 -3.87 1.11 4.49
C GLY A 519 -3.81 0.41 3.14
N LEU A 520 -4.93 0.44 2.42
CA LEU A 520 -5.11 -0.17 1.10
C LEU A 520 -4.13 0.40 0.08
N ASP A 521 -3.34 -0.45 -0.57
CA ASP A 521 -2.41 -0.09 -1.65
C ASP A 521 -3.20 0.63 -2.77
N ARG A 522 -2.71 1.79 -3.21
CA ARG A 522 -3.42 2.66 -4.18
C ARG A 522 -2.59 3.10 -5.37
N ASP A 523 -1.27 2.98 -5.29
CA ASP A 523 -0.30 3.23 -6.37
C ASP A 523 0.49 1.96 -6.77
N ARG A 524 0.02 0.78 -6.35
CA ARG A 524 0.54 -0.53 -6.81
C ARG A 524 -0.26 -1.00 -8.03
N VAL A 525 0.41 -1.25 -9.15
CA VAL A 525 -0.18 -1.86 -10.36
C VAL A 525 0.44 -3.22 -10.72
N VAL A 526 1.60 -3.50 -10.11
CA VAL A 526 2.43 -4.68 -10.33
C VAL A 526 3.16 -5.02 -9.03
N ASP A 527 3.51 -6.27 -8.82
CA ASP A 527 4.39 -6.69 -7.74
C ASP A 527 5.87 -6.76 -8.17
N GLU A 528 6.77 -6.97 -7.21
CA GLU A 528 8.21 -7.06 -7.40
C GLU A 528 8.66 -8.38 -8.08
N SER A 529 7.70 -9.25 -8.44
CA SER A 529 7.87 -10.41 -9.34
C SER A 529 7.38 -10.11 -10.78
N GLY A 530 6.83 -8.92 -11.06
CA GLY A 530 6.31 -8.52 -12.37
C GLY A 530 4.87 -8.95 -12.65
N ASN A 531 4.15 -9.48 -11.66
CA ASN A 531 2.75 -9.86 -11.81
C ASN A 531 1.86 -8.63 -11.68
N GLN A 532 0.90 -8.50 -12.59
CA GLN A 532 -0.15 -7.48 -12.52
C GLN A 532 -0.95 -7.65 -11.21
N THR A 533 -1.39 -6.54 -10.59
CA THR A 533 -2.16 -6.58 -9.32
C THR A 533 -3.49 -5.83 -9.37
N VAL A 534 -3.87 -5.29 -10.54
CA VAL A 534 -5.04 -4.42 -10.76
C VAL A 534 -5.66 -4.66 -12.13
N VAL A 535 -6.93 -4.33 -12.32
CA VAL A 535 -7.61 -4.44 -13.63
C VAL A 535 -7.22 -3.30 -14.58
N PHE A 536 -7.17 -3.58 -15.88
CA PHE A 536 -6.84 -2.59 -16.92
C PHE A 536 -8.02 -2.35 -17.87
N GLY A 537 -8.38 -1.10 -18.11
CA GLY A 537 -9.57 -0.73 -18.90
C GLY A 537 -9.46 -0.91 -20.42
N ARG A 538 -8.40 -1.54 -20.93
CA ARG A 538 -8.24 -1.84 -22.36
C ARG A 538 -7.54 -3.19 -22.55
N ARG A 539 -8.11 -4.01 -23.44
CA ARG A 539 -7.61 -5.35 -23.79
C ARG A 539 -6.11 -5.34 -24.11
N GLY A 540 -5.35 -6.16 -23.39
CA GLY A 540 -3.91 -6.35 -23.58
C GLY A 540 -3.02 -5.17 -23.21
N SER A 541 -3.58 -4.15 -22.53
CA SER A 541 -2.78 -3.14 -21.80
C SER A 541 -2.50 -3.62 -20.37
N GLY A 542 -1.39 -3.19 -19.79
CA GLY A 542 -0.94 -3.68 -18.48
C GLY A 542 0.35 -3.01 -17.99
N PRO A 543 0.90 -3.45 -16.85
CA PRO A 543 2.23 -3.04 -16.41
C PRO A 543 3.32 -3.66 -17.29
N LEU A 544 4.56 -3.21 -17.13
CA LEU A 544 5.74 -3.86 -17.72
C LEU A 544 5.95 -5.28 -17.14
N SER A 545 6.72 -6.14 -17.80
CA SER A 545 7.32 -7.34 -17.17
C SER A 545 8.64 -6.97 -16.45
N LEU A 546 9.17 -7.83 -15.57
CA LEU A 546 10.48 -7.58 -14.95
C LEU A 546 11.63 -7.44 -15.97
N GLU A 547 11.53 -8.14 -17.10
CA GLU A 547 12.48 -8.04 -18.22
C GLU A 547 12.40 -6.64 -18.87
N GLU A 548 11.19 -6.19 -19.21
CA GLU A 548 10.94 -4.85 -19.76
C GLU A 548 11.27 -3.72 -18.77
N MET A 549 11.18 -3.97 -17.45
CA MET A 549 11.63 -3.03 -16.43
C MET A 549 13.15 -2.98 -16.33
N ALA A 550 13.85 -4.10 -16.54
CA ALA A 550 15.30 -4.18 -16.38
C ALA A 550 16.04 -3.22 -17.33
N ASP A 551 15.54 -3.01 -18.55
CA ASP A 551 16.08 -2.04 -19.52
C ASP A 551 16.17 -0.60 -18.98
N PHE A 552 15.34 -0.24 -17.98
CA PHE A 552 15.38 1.09 -17.36
C PHE A 552 16.51 1.24 -16.33
N PHE A 553 17.07 0.15 -15.79
CA PHE A 553 17.99 0.23 -14.64
C PHE A 553 19.14 -0.78 -14.62
N ARG A 554 19.26 -1.68 -15.61
CA ARG A 554 20.38 -2.61 -15.76
C ARG A 554 21.04 -2.43 -17.14
N LYS A 555 22.33 -2.74 -17.19
CA LYS A 555 23.07 -2.94 -18.43
C LYS A 555 22.98 -4.42 -18.85
N PRO A 556 23.39 -4.76 -20.10
CA PRO A 556 23.53 -6.16 -20.54
C PRO A 556 24.51 -7.02 -19.72
N ASP A 557 25.42 -6.40 -18.95
CA ASP A 557 26.32 -7.08 -18.00
C ASP A 557 25.68 -7.36 -16.62
N GLY A 558 24.41 -6.96 -16.44
CA GLY A 558 23.64 -7.10 -15.20
C GLY A 558 23.88 -6.01 -14.15
N ALA A 559 24.88 -5.14 -14.33
CA ALA A 559 25.17 -4.05 -13.41
C ALA A 559 24.15 -2.91 -13.53
N VAL A 560 23.97 -2.14 -12.45
CA VAL A 560 23.01 -1.02 -12.42
C VAL A 560 23.42 0.06 -13.42
N TYR A 561 22.50 0.43 -14.31
CA TYR A 561 22.64 1.56 -15.21
C TYR A 561 22.25 2.84 -14.47
N LYS A 562 23.26 3.66 -14.13
CA LYS A 562 23.06 4.96 -13.47
C LYS A 562 23.37 6.12 -14.43
N VAL A 563 22.54 7.16 -14.41
CA VAL A 563 22.61 8.35 -15.27
C VAL A 563 22.70 9.64 -14.46
N ALA A 564 23.13 10.72 -15.10
CA ALA A 564 22.98 12.06 -14.56
C ALA A 564 22.04 12.87 -15.46
N ASP A 565 21.36 13.86 -14.88
CA ASP A 565 20.53 14.79 -15.64
C ASP A 565 21.35 15.67 -16.58
N VAL A 566 20.75 16.02 -17.72
CA VAL A 566 21.37 16.84 -18.76
C VAL A 566 20.58 18.12 -19.01
N LYS A 567 21.23 19.10 -19.62
CA LYS A 567 20.63 20.35 -20.11
C LYS A 567 21.22 20.71 -21.47
N HIS A 568 20.44 21.36 -22.33
CA HIS A 568 20.97 21.90 -23.58
C HIS A 568 21.64 23.25 -23.33
N GLY A 569 22.87 23.39 -23.80
CA GLY A 569 23.60 24.65 -23.90
C GLY A 569 23.37 25.34 -25.24
N GLU A 570 24.13 26.41 -25.47
CA GLU A 570 24.15 27.12 -26.74
C GLU A 570 24.54 26.18 -27.90
N ASN A 571 24.00 26.47 -29.09
CA ASN A 571 24.16 25.65 -30.31
C ASN A 571 23.71 24.18 -30.15
N GLY A 572 22.85 23.88 -29.17
CA GLY A 572 22.26 22.55 -28.95
C GLY A 572 23.16 21.55 -28.20
N ALA A 573 24.36 21.96 -27.78
CA ALA A 573 25.30 21.10 -27.07
C ALA A 573 24.68 20.47 -25.83
N LEU A 574 24.83 19.16 -25.64
CA LEU A 574 24.46 18.50 -24.39
C LEU A 574 25.47 18.87 -23.30
N LEU A 575 24.98 19.37 -22.17
CA LEU A 575 25.76 19.66 -20.97
C LEU A 575 25.25 18.80 -19.81
N ASP A 576 26.11 18.47 -18.85
CA ASP A 576 25.66 17.98 -17.54
C ASP A 576 25.06 19.11 -16.69
N THR A 577 24.50 18.77 -15.52
CA THR A 577 23.95 19.75 -14.56
C THR A 577 24.95 20.85 -14.19
N SER A 578 26.26 20.55 -14.11
CA SER A 578 27.31 21.54 -13.82
C SER A 578 27.57 22.51 -14.98
N GLY A 579 27.21 22.14 -16.21
CA GLY A 579 27.46 22.93 -17.42
C GLY A 579 28.65 22.45 -18.25
N LYS A 580 29.25 21.30 -17.91
CA LYS A 580 30.31 20.70 -18.71
C LYS A 580 29.71 20.01 -19.94
N THR A 581 30.27 20.28 -21.11
CA THR A 581 29.87 19.63 -22.37
C THR A 581 30.07 18.12 -22.31
N LEU A 582 29.04 17.38 -22.70
CA LEU A 582 29.01 15.94 -22.85
C LEU A 582 29.19 15.60 -24.33
N THR A 583 30.27 14.89 -24.66
CA THR A 583 30.46 14.28 -25.98
C THR A 583 29.82 12.88 -25.95
N PRO A 584 28.79 12.59 -26.77
CA PRO A 584 28.25 11.24 -26.88
C PRO A 584 29.34 10.24 -27.33
N PRO A 585 29.48 9.07 -26.69
CA PRO A 585 30.45 8.05 -27.11
C PRO A 585 30.05 7.31 -28.41
N ILE A 586 28.84 7.59 -28.91
CA ILE A 586 28.26 7.06 -30.15
C ILE A 586 27.41 8.16 -30.78
N GLU A 587 27.42 8.27 -32.11
CA GLU A 587 26.54 9.19 -32.84
C GLU A 587 25.08 8.71 -32.70
N PHE A 588 24.25 9.50 -32.03
CA PHE A 588 22.88 9.12 -31.71
C PHE A 588 21.96 9.33 -32.92
N LYS A 589 21.85 8.32 -33.78
CA LYS A 589 20.89 8.34 -34.90
C LYS A 589 19.46 8.30 -34.37
N THR A 590 18.78 9.44 -34.42
CA THR A 590 17.32 9.54 -34.22
C THR A 590 16.61 8.55 -35.14
N PRO A 591 15.85 7.57 -34.61
CA PRO A 591 15.06 6.65 -35.43
C PRO A 591 14.13 7.41 -36.39
N GLU A 592 13.81 6.83 -37.55
CA GLU A 592 12.87 7.47 -38.50
C GLU A 592 11.51 7.76 -37.86
N SER A 593 11.05 6.90 -36.95
CA SER A 593 9.83 7.09 -36.13
C SER A 593 9.91 8.19 -35.06
N ALA A 594 11.08 8.82 -34.89
CA ALA A 594 11.33 9.94 -34.00
C ALA A 594 11.89 11.18 -34.75
N GLN A 595 12.01 11.10 -36.09
CA GLN A 595 12.10 12.30 -36.93
C GLN A 595 10.78 13.09 -36.77
N PRO A 596 10.79 14.42 -36.88
CA PRO A 596 9.55 15.18 -36.95
C PRO A 596 8.81 14.81 -38.25
N GLU A 597 7.69 14.09 -38.13
CA GLU A 597 6.73 14.04 -39.24
C GLU A 597 6.30 15.48 -39.56
N GLU A 598 6.27 15.85 -40.85
CA GLU A 598 5.59 17.08 -41.24
C GLU A 598 4.15 17.05 -40.70
N PRO A 599 3.62 18.16 -40.16
CA PRO A 599 2.34 18.15 -39.46
C PRO A 599 1.20 17.75 -40.40
N SER A 600 0.86 16.46 -40.35
CA SER A 600 -0.12 15.83 -41.24
C SER A 600 -1.40 16.65 -41.26
N PRO A 601 -1.87 17.11 -42.44
CA PRO A 601 -2.94 18.11 -42.53
C PRO A 601 -4.22 17.53 -41.92
N TYR A 602 -4.51 17.98 -40.69
CA TYR A 602 -5.36 17.27 -39.74
C TYR A 602 -6.77 17.11 -40.31
N ARG A 603 -7.06 15.94 -40.89
CA ARG A 603 -8.40 15.53 -41.35
C ARG A 603 -9.29 15.16 -40.15
N GLY A 604 -9.34 16.07 -39.18
CA GLY A 604 -10.35 16.06 -38.15
C GLY A 604 -11.72 16.08 -38.82
N ARG A 605 -12.49 15.01 -38.62
CA ARG A 605 -13.94 15.07 -38.81
C ARG A 605 -14.52 15.97 -37.72
N LEU A 606 -14.36 17.28 -37.91
CA LEU A 606 -15.28 18.25 -37.35
C LEU A 606 -16.68 17.74 -37.68
N ARG A 607 -17.43 17.32 -36.66
CA ARG A 607 -18.87 17.23 -36.78
C ARG A 607 -19.33 18.66 -37.07
N GLN A 608 -19.57 18.97 -38.34
CA GLN A 608 -20.34 20.15 -38.71
C GLN A 608 -21.58 20.15 -37.82
N ARG A 609 -21.86 21.28 -37.16
CA ARG A 609 -23.18 21.49 -36.59
C ARG A 609 -24.16 21.31 -37.74
N ARG A 610 -25.15 20.44 -37.56
CA ARG A 610 -26.33 20.52 -38.42
C ARG A 610 -27.01 21.85 -38.07
N GLU A 611 -27.20 22.69 -39.06
CA GLU A 611 -28.05 23.86 -38.90
C GLU A 611 -29.48 23.41 -38.50
N PRO A 612 -30.22 24.20 -37.71
CA PRO A 612 -31.46 23.78 -37.08
C PRO A 612 -32.68 23.87 -38.02
N GLU A 613 -32.58 23.27 -39.21
CA GLU A 613 -33.67 23.17 -40.18
C GLU A 613 -34.02 21.71 -40.50
N GLY A 614 -35.31 21.41 -40.68
CA GLY A 614 -35.76 20.13 -41.22
C GLY A 614 -36.17 19.02 -40.24
N LEU A 615 -36.68 19.35 -39.04
CA LEU A 615 -37.47 18.40 -38.22
C LEU A 615 -38.98 18.73 -38.29
N GLN A 616 -39.58 18.44 -39.45
CA GLN A 616 -41.03 18.27 -39.60
C GLN A 616 -41.33 16.93 -40.28
N ARG A 617 -41.54 15.88 -39.49
CA ARG A 617 -42.57 14.83 -39.59
C ARG A 617 -42.31 13.71 -38.59
#